data_AF-A0A973DDX4-F1
#
_entry.id   AF-A0A973DDX4-F1
#
_cell.length_a   1.000
_cell.length_b   1.000
_cell.length_c   1.000
_cell.angle_alpha   90.00
_cell.angle_beta   90.00
_cell.angle_gamma   90.00
#
_symmetry.space_group_name_H-M   'P 1'
#
loop_
_entity.id
_entity.type
_entity.pdbx_description
1 polymer ?
#
loop_
_entity_poly.entity_id
_entity_poly.type
_entity_poly.pdbx_seq_one_letter_code
_entity_poly.pdbx_strand_id
1 'polypeptide(L)'
;MIKWVNLVLVSVIATMPVGQSVAKTMSTEGQLKLSYSDGRVPTQGVERVNEVLKTIGVRVSTVSLPEQAKPILEISKKRAITKEESEKLISLFSMHRGDLLEQIKKAGRVPEAHRGGFLSTSEVGVAPYPKVYDMKAMTPEVMHFLQEKFGKLHVNSSDDGVGIDEVMTIVSGGPWTWFFVLPDNVIGKLTLGHVSLDGDAWRISYPGLVPHGGFLDTPYGLVVAYAHGPKNFVMRYEEPSVEGAETLGTNSWIDFSGDIPKLLD
;
A
#
# COMPACT_ATOMS: atom_id res chain seq x y z
N MET A 1 -20.63 83.16 -15.08
CA MET A 1 -19.46 82.85 -15.92
C MET A 1 -19.13 81.38 -15.74
N ILE A 2 -19.03 80.69 -16.88
CA ILE A 2 -19.02 79.24 -17.07
C ILE A 2 -17.79 78.60 -16.41
N LYS A 3 -17.98 77.45 -15.73
CA LYS A 3 -17.08 76.28 -15.79
C LYS A 3 -17.74 75.04 -15.18
N TRP A 4 -17.56 73.93 -15.91
CA TRP A 4 -18.09 72.58 -15.71
C TRP A 4 -17.76 71.92 -14.37
N VAL A 5 -18.68 71.09 -13.88
CA VAL A 5 -18.36 69.94 -13.00
C VAL A 5 -19.24 68.74 -13.35
N ASN A 6 -18.62 67.82 -14.08
CA ASN A 6 -18.57 66.36 -13.96
C ASN A 6 -19.78 65.54 -13.48
N LEU A 7 -20.14 64.64 -14.39
CA LEU A 7 -20.81 63.35 -14.28
C LEU A 7 -20.27 62.50 -13.11
N VAL A 8 -21.16 61.98 -12.26
CA VAL A 8 -20.87 60.83 -11.38
C VAL A 8 -21.85 59.73 -11.72
N LEU A 9 -21.31 58.67 -12.34
CA LEU A 9 -21.99 57.41 -12.61
C LEU A 9 -21.97 56.58 -11.32
N VAL A 10 -23.13 56.28 -10.74
CA VAL A 10 -23.24 55.39 -9.58
C VAL A 10 -23.30 53.95 -10.09
N SER A 11 -22.17 53.26 -10.03
CA SER A 11 -22.11 51.82 -10.30
C SER A 11 -22.43 51.05 -9.03
N VAL A 12 -23.58 50.34 -9.02
CA VAL A 12 -23.97 49.40 -7.97
C VAL A 12 -23.09 48.15 -8.10
N ILE A 13 -22.18 47.95 -7.14
CA ILE A 13 -21.43 46.70 -7.01
C ILE A 13 -22.34 45.69 -6.33
N ALA A 14 -22.88 44.75 -7.11
CA ALA A 14 -23.52 43.55 -6.58
C ALA A 14 -22.43 42.61 -6.06
N THR A 15 -22.29 42.52 -4.74
CA THR A 15 -21.44 41.51 -4.10
C THR A 15 -22.13 40.15 -4.20
N MET A 16 -21.69 39.31 -5.14
CA MET A 16 -22.05 37.89 -5.12
C MET A 16 -21.26 37.19 -4.01
N PRO A 17 -21.89 36.34 -3.19
CA PRO A 17 -21.15 35.53 -2.24
C PRO A 17 -20.32 34.52 -3.03
N VAL A 18 -19.00 34.61 -2.89
CA VAL A 18 -18.08 33.56 -3.32
C VAL A 18 -18.41 32.34 -2.47
N GLY A 19 -19.19 31.42 -3.02
CA GLY A 19 -19.37 30.10 -2.44
C GLY A 19 -17.99 29.45 -2.35
N GLN A 20 -17.45 29.36 -1.14
CA GLN A 20 -16.34 28.46 -0.86
C GLN A 20 -16.84 27.05 -1.15
N SER A 21 -16.53 26.55 -2.35
CA SER A 21 -16.59 25.14 -2.65
C SER A 21 -15.53 24.47 -1.79
N VAL A 22 -15.92 24.12 -0.56
CA VAL A 22 -15.19 23.12 0.21
C VAL A 22 -15.28 21.86 -0.65
N ALA A 23 -14.20 21.56 -1.37
CA ALA A 23 -14.06 20.26 -2.00
C ALA A 23 -14.26 19.25 -0.88
N LYS A 24 -15.43 18.60 -0.86
CA LYS A 24 -15.72 17.50 0.05
C LYS A 24 -14.63 16.49 -0.27
N THR A 25 -13.63 16.34 0.58
CA THR A 25 -12.65 15.27 0.46
C THR A 25 -13.49 13.99 0.45
N MET A 26 -13.70 13.40 -0.73
CA MET A 26 -14.51 12.20 -0.82
C MET A 26 -13.74 11.15 -0.03
N SER A 27 -14.34 10.67 1.05
CA SER A 27 -13.73 9.61 1.85
C SER A 27 -13.45 8.43 0.91
N THR A 28 -12.19 8.03 0.81
CA THR A 28 -11.79 6.84 0.06
C THR A 28 -12.05 5.57 0.87
N GLU A 29 -12.61 5.68 2.08
CA GLU A 29 -12.92 4.57 2.96
C GLU A 29 -13.79 3.51 2.28
N GLY A 30 -13.43 2.24 2.50
CA GLY A 30 -14.09 1.10 1.87
C GLY A 30 -13.88 0.97 0.35
N GLN A 31 -13.17 1.89 -0.30
CA GLN A 31 -12.89 1.82 -1.73
C GLN A 31 -11.66 0.94 -2.00
N LEU A 32 -11.81 -0.03 -2.88
CA LEU A 32 -10.71 -0.81 -3.45
C LEU A 32 -10.76 -0.68 -4.97
N LYS A 33 -9.64 -0.28 -5.56
CA LYS A 33 -9.53 -0.05 -7.01
C LYS A 33 -8.27 -0.71 -7.56
N LEU A 34 -8.40 -1.40 -8.69
CA LEU A 34 -7.30 -1.92 -9.50
C LEU A 34 -7.29 -1.19 -10.84
N SER A 35 -6.29 -0.34 -11.05
CA SER A 35 -5.98 0.30 -12.34
C SER A 35 -4.97 -0.53 -13.13
N TYR A 36 -4.89 -0.36 -14.45
CA TYR A 36 -4.08 -1.19 -15.34
C TYR A 36 -3.19 -0.34 -16.25
N SER A 37 -1.92 -0.73 -16.40
CA SER A 37 -0.94 0.03 -17.18
C SER A 37 -1.22 0.06 -18.70
N ASP A 38 -2.09 -0.84 -19.18
CA ASP A 38 -2.53 -0.89 -20.57
C ASP A 38 -3.75 0.00 -20.87
N GLY A 39 -4.22 0.75 -19.87
CA GLY A 39 -5.29 1.74 -20.01
C GLY A 39 -6.71 1.16 -19.99
N ARG A 40 -6.91 -0.14 -19.75
CA ARG A 40 -8.27 -0.70 -19.61
C ARG A 40 -8.99 -0.11 -18.38
N VAL A 41 -10.32 -0.18 -18.38
CA VAL A 41 -11.17 0.41 -17.33
C VAL A 41 -10.82 -0.17 -15.95
N PRO A 42 -10.57 0.68 -14.92
CA PRO A 42 -10.27 0.20 -13.58
C PRO A 42 -11.37 -0.67 -12.99
N THR A 43 -10.97 -1.75 -12.33
CA THR A 43 -11.89 -2.63 -11.59
C THR A 43 -12.04 -2.11 -10.16
N GLN A 44 -13.28 -2.13 -9.64
CA GLN A 44 -13.59 -1.59 -8.32
C GLN A 44 -14.41 -2.59 -7.49
N GLY A 45 -14.19 -2.56 -6.18
CA GLY A 45 -14.87 -3.40 -5.20
C GLY A 45 -14.13 -4.72 -4.93
N VAL A 46 -14.22 -5.20 -3.69
CA VAL A 46 -13.42 -6.33 -3.18
C VAL A 46 -13.60 -7.60 -4.00
N GLU A 47 -14.84 -7.96 -4.34
CA GLU A 47 -15.14 -9.20 -5.07
C GLU A 47 -14.51 -9.19 -6.47
N ARG A 48 -14.84 -8.18 -7.29
CA ARG A 48 -14.34 -8.07 -8.67
C ARG A 48 -12.82 -7.88 -8.74
N VAL A 49 -12.25 -7.11 -7.82
CA VAL A 49 -10.78 -6.97 -7.75
C VAL A 49 -10.13 -8.31 -7.41
N ASN A 50 -10.69 -9.08 -6.46
CA ASN A 50 -10.16 -10.41 -6.14
C ASN A 50 -10.34 -11.43 -7.27
N GLU A 51 -11.37 -11.32 -8.11
CA GLU A 51 -11.50 -12.17 -9.31
C GLU A 51 -10.30 -12.01 -10.24
N VAL A 52 -9.83 -10.78 -10.42
CA VAL A 52 -8.64 -10.47 -11.21
C VAL A 52 -7.37 -10.92 -10.48
N LEU A 53 -7.19 -10.49 -9.22
CA LEU A 53 -5.97 -10.77 -8.45
C LEU A 53 -5.72 -12.27 -8.21
N LYS A 54 -6.78 -13.09 -8.23
CA LYS A 54 -6.66 -14.54 -8.08
C LYS A 54 -5.82 -15.19 -9.19
N THR A 55 -5.74 -14.60 -10.38
CA THR A 55 -4.92 -15.15 -11.49
C THR A 55 -3.43 -15.19 -11.16
N ILE A 56 -3.00 -14.32 -10.26
CA ILE A 56 -1.62 -14.22 -9.76
C ILE A 56 -1.51 -14.60 -8.27
N GLY A 57 -2.57 -15.22 -7.74
CA GLY A 57 -2.61 -15.67 -6.35
C GLY A 57 -2.54 -14.55 -5.31
N VAL A 58 -2.96 -13.33 -5.67
CA VAL A 58 -3.08 -12.22 -4.73
C VAL A 58 -4.53 -12.16 -4.21
N ARG A 59 -4.70 -11.79 -2.95
CA ARG A 59 -6.03 -11.60 -2.36
C ARG A 59 -6.08 -10.43 -1.39
N VAL A 60 -7.15 -9.64 -1.48
CA VAL A 60 -7.51 -8.57 -0.54
C VAL A 60 -8.73 -8.97 0.28
N SER A 61 -8.76 -8.60 1.56
CA SER A 61 -9.94 -8.68 2.43
C SER A 61 -9.98 -7.51 3.40
N THR A 62 -11.11 -7.36 4.07
CA THR A 62 -11.24 -6.50 5.25
C THR A 62 -11.08 -7.30 6.54
N VAL A 63 -10.61 -6.64 7.59
CA VAL A 63 -10.47 -7.17 8.95
C VAL A 63 -10.89 -6.10 9.94
N SER A 64 -11.76 -6.43 10.89
CA SER A 64 -12.19 -5.48 11.90
C SER A 64 -11.03 -5.04 12.80
N LEU A 65 -11.00 -3.76 13.14
CA LEU A 65 -10.02 -3.20 14.07
C LEU A 65 -10.36 -3.60 15.52
N PRO A 66 -9.43 -4.22 16.27
CA PRO A 66 -9.64 -4.44 17.70
C PRO A 66 -9.80 -3.11 18.43
N GLU A 67 -10.79 -3.00 19.33
CA GLU A 67 -11.01 -1.77 20.12
C GLU A 67 -9.74 -1.34 20.89
N GLN A 68 -8.94 -2.31 21.35
CA GLN A 68 -7.68 -2.05 22.06
C GLN A 68 -6.59 -1.42 21.17
N ALA A 69 -6.70 -1.50 19.84
CA ALA A 69 -5.77 -0.87 18.92
C ALA A 69 -6.08 0.62 18.74
N LYS A 70 -7.35 1.04 18.84
CA LYS A 70 -7.80 2.40 18.50
C LYS A 70 -6.99 3.53 19.17
N PRO A 71 -6.60 3.45 20.46
CA PRO A 71 -5.77 4.49 21.06
C PRO A 71 -4.43 4.68 20.36
N ILE A 72 -3.79 3.59 19.92
CA ILE A 72 -2.51 3.62 19.19
C ILE A 72 -2.73 4.20 17.78
N LEU A 73 -3.79 3.75 17.10
CA LEU A 73 -4.13 4.20 15.74
C LEU A 73 -4.48 5.70 15.68
N GLU A 74 -5.09 6.24 16.75
CA GLU A 74 -5.38 7.67 16.85
C GLU A 74 -4.11 8.49 17.08
N ILE A 75 -3.20 7.98 17.91
CA ILE A 75 -1.91 8.64 18.19
C ILE A 75 -0.98 8.63 16.96
N SER A 76 -1.03 7.57 16.15
CA SER A 76 -0.20 7.41 14.96
C SER A 76 -0.49 8.45 13.86
N LYS A 77 -1.62 9.14 13.95
CA LYS A 77 -1.93 10.30 13.07
C LYS A 77 -1.01 11.49 13.36
N LYS A 78 -0.50 11.59 14.58
CA LYS A 78 0.17 12.78 15.11
C LYS A 78 1.68 12.57 15.27
N ARG A 79 2.13 11.38 15.67
CA ARG A 79 3.54 11.06 15.92
C ARG A 79 3.85 9.60 15.57
N ALA A 80 5.13 9.28 15.49
CA ALA A 80 5.59 7.89 15.44
C ALA A 80 5.14 7.13 16.69
N ILE A 81 4.82 5.85 16.53
CA ILE A 81 4.48 4.95 17.64
C ILE A 81 5.73 4.50 18.39
N THR A 82 5.59 4.18 19.67
CA THR A 82 6.69 3.61 20.47
C THR A 82 6.89 2.13 20.15
N LYS A 83 8.00 1.57 20.64
CA LYS A 83 8.28 0.14 20.50
C LYS A 83 7.19 -0.73 21.17
N GLU A 84 6.74 -0.34 22.35
CA GLU A 84 5.71 -1.05 23.12
C GLU A 84 4.35 -0.99 22.39
N GLU A 85 4.03 0.16 21.77
CA GLU A 85 2.83 0.31 20.94
C GLU A 85 2.90 -0.59 19.68
N SER A 86 4.07 -0.67 19.05
CA SER A 86 4.32 -1.58 17.91
C SER A 86 4.17 -3.05 18.28
N GLU A 87 4.80 -3.49 19.39
CA GLU A 87 4.67 -4.85 19.91
C GLU A 87 3.22 -5.18 20.29
N LYS A 88 2.48 -4.19 20.83
CA LYS A 88 1.05 -4.35 21.13
C LYS A 88 0.23 -4.54 19.86
N LEU A 89 0.49 -3.80 18.79
CA LEU A 89 -0.18 -3.99 17.50
C LEU A 89 0.10 -5.38 16.92
N ILE A 90 1.35 -5.82 16.93
CA ILE A 90 1.73 -7.18 16.50
C ILE A 90 0.96 -8.23 17.31
N SER A 91 0.82 -8.04 18.62
CA SER A 91 0.03 -8.95 19.47
C SER A 91 -1.47 -8.92 19.16
N LEU A 92 -2.06 -7.76 18.88
CA LEU A 92 -3.50 -7.62 18.59
C LEU A 92 -3.88 -8.19 17.22
N PHE A 93 -2.96 -8.10 16.25
CA PHE A 93 -3.15 -8.63 14.90
C PHE A 93 -2.37 -9.93 14.68
N SER A 94 -2.07 -10.67 15.76
CA SER A 94 -1.22 -11.85 15.70
C SER A 94 -1.77 -12.90 14.74
N MET A 95 -0.92 -13.42 13.88
CA MET A 95 -1.23 -14.55 13.01
C MET A 95 -0.30 -15.72 13.30
N HIS A 96 -0.85 -16.87 13.65
CA HIS A 96 -0.06 -18.10 13.76
C HIS A 96 0.05 -18.79 12.40
N ARG A 97 0.92 -19.80 12.29
CA ARG A 97 1.13 -20.55 11.04
C ARG A 97 -0.15 -20.96 10.33
N GLY A 98 -1.13 -21.50 11.07
CA GLY A 98 -2.43 -21.88 10.50
C GLY A 98 -3.16 -20.74 9.80
N ASP A 99 -3.18 -19.54 10.39
CA ASP A 99 -3.83 -18.36 9.82
C ASP A 99 -3.15 -17.89 8.54
N LEU A 100 -1.82 -17.93 8.53
CA LEU A 100 -0.99 -17.55 7.38
C LEU A 100 -1.20 -18.53 6.22
N LEU A 101 -1.17 -19.83 6.49
CA LEU A 101 -1.48 -20.87 5.51
C LEU A 101 -2.91 -20.77 4.98
N GLU A 102 -3.86 -20.36 5.82
CA GLU A 102 -5.24 -20.12 5.40
C GLU A 102 -5.35 -18.90 4.47
N GLN A 103 -4.54 -17.84 4.65
CA GLN A 103 -4.53 -16.72 3.69
C GLN A 103 -4.03 -17.16 2.31
N ILE A 104 -2.97 -17.96 2.28
CA ILE A 104 -2.41 -18.55 1.05
C ILE A 104 -3.47 -19.38 0.33
N LYS A 105 -4.13 -20.28 1.07
CA LYS A 105 -5.20 -21.12 0.54
C LYS A 105 -6.37 -20.29 0.00
N LYS A 106 -6.81 -19.27 0.75
CA LYS A 106 -7.88 -18.36 0.30
C LYS A 106 -7.51 -17.57 -0.95
N ALA A 107 -6.23 -17.29 -1.14
CA ALA A 107 -5.70 -16.67 -2.36
C ALA A 107 -5.54 -17.67 -3.53
N GLY A 108 -5.88 -18.95 -3.34
CA GLY A 108 -5.79 -19.99 -4.38
C GLY A 108 -4.39 -20.55 -4.59
N ARG A 109 -3.48 -20.34 -3.63
CA ARG A 109 -2.07 -20.74 -3.73
C ARG A 109 -1.75 -21.95 -2.85
N VAL A 110 -0.56 -22.50 -3.07
CA VAL A 110 0.15 -23.34 -2.10
C VAL A 110 1.29 -22.52 -1.49
N PRO A 111 1.77 -22.85 -0.27
CA PRO A 111 2.87 -22.11 0.35
C PRO A 111 4.17 -22.28 -0.44
N GLU A 112 4.95 -21.21 -0.57
CA GLU A 112 6.23 -21.21 -1.29
C GLU A 112 7.26 -22.13 -0.62
N ALA A 113 7.28 -22.13 0.71
CA ALA A 113 8.10 -23.02 1.51
C ALA A 113 7.26 -24.16 2.11
N HIS A 114 7.84 -25.36 2.22
CA HIS A 114 7.19 -26.51 2.85
C HIS A 114 6.62 -26.13 4.24
N ARG A 115 5.30 -26.35 4.41
CA ARG A 115 4.52 -25.99 5.62
C ARG A 115 4.61 -24.50 6.00
N GLY A 116 4.93 -23.61 5.06
CA GLY A 116 5.12 -22.18 5.25
C GLY A 116 6.48 -21.77 5.82
N GLY A 117 7.45 -22.68 5.99
CA GLY A 117 8.82 -22.33 6.38
C GLY A 117 8.95 -21.59 7.73
N PHE A 118 9.91 -20.67 7.84
CA PHE A 118 10.19 -19.85 9.02
C PHE A 118 9.18 -18.70 9.13
N LEU A 119 8.51 -18.57 10.29
CA LEU A 119 7.58 -17.45 10.56
C LEU A 119 8.30 -16.14 10.90
N SER A 120 9.59 -16.24 11.21
CA SER A 120 10.49 -15.13 11.50
C SER A 120 11.52 -14.95 10.37
N THR A 121 11.06 -15.06 9.12
CA THR A 121 11.91 -14.80 7.96
C THR A 121 12.38 -13.34 7.95
N SER A 122 13.53 -13.07 7.33
CA SER A 122 14.10 -11.73 7.23
C SER A 122 14.74 -11.49 5.87
N GLU A 123 14.67 -10.26 5.38
CA GLU A 123 15.63 -9.80 4.37
C GLU A 123 17.03 -9.80 5.02
N VAL A 124 18.06 -10.23 4.28
CA VAL A 124 19.44 -10.26 4.80
C VAL A 124 19.84 -8.89 5.36
N GLY A 125 20.30 -8.85 6.61
CA GLY A 125 20.73 -7.61 7.29
C GLY A 125 19.59 -6.77 7.86
N VAL A 126 18.34 -7.22 7.77
CA VAL A 126 17.16 -6.54 8.33
C VAL A 126 16.56 -7.38 9.45
N ALA A 127 15.91 -6.73 10.43
CA ALA A 127 15.16 -7.43 11.46
C ALA A 127 14.14 -8.43 10.86
N PRO A 128 13.80 -9.52 11.56
CA PRO A 128 12.82 -10.49 11.08
C PRO A 128 11.38 -9.99 11.18
N TYR A 129 10.49 -10.64 10.45
CA TYR A 129 9.05 -10.51 10.61
C TYR A 129 8.53 -11.19 11.89
N PRO A 130 7.36 -10.78 12.42
CA PRO A 130 6.52 -9.67 11.96
C PRO A 130 7.08 -8.27 12.28
N LYS A 131 6.58 -7.25 11.58
CA LYS A 131 6.99 -5.83 11.72
C LYS A 131 5.79 -4.89 11.68
N VAL A 132 5.99 -3.66 12.15
CA VAL A 132 5.06 -2.54 11.91
C VAL A 132 5.78 -1.48 11.09
N TYR A 133 5.24 -1.15 9.92
CA TYR A 133 5.66 0.02 9.16
C TYR A 133 4.86 1.22 9.65
N ASP A 134 5.56 2.28 10.04
CA ASP A 134 4.98 3.52 10.56
C ASP A 134 5.47 4.71 9.74
N MET A 135 4.54 5.33 9.02
CA MET A 135 4.83 6.48 8.16
C MET A 135 5.29 7.71 8.94
N LYS A 136 4.90 7.85 10.22
CA LYS A 136 5.38 8.95 11.08
C LYS A 136 6.79 8.74 11.62
N ALA A 137 7.32 7.51 11.54
CA ALA A 137 8.70 7.21 11.93
C ALA A 137 9.71 7.43 10.79
N MET A 138 9.25 7.65 9.56
CA MET A 138 10.10 7.82 8.39
C MET A 138 10.49 9.28 8.22
N THR A 139 11.80 9.56 8.12
CA THR A 139 12.27 10.86 7.63
C THR A 139 12.03 10.95 6.11
N PRO A 140 12.06 12.15 5.51
CA PRO A 140 11.94 12.29 4.05
C PRO A 140 12.97 11.43 3.29
N GLU A 141 14.22 11.39 3.75
CA GLU A 141 15.29 10.62 3.12
C GLU A 141 15.03 9.11 3.18
N VAL A 142 14.56 8.63 4.35
CA VAL A 142 14.16 7.22 4.51
C VAL A 142 12.98 6.90 3.61
N MET A 143 11.98 7.79 3.56
CA MET A 143 10.80 7.60 2.71
C MET A 143 11.19 7.54 1.22
N HIS A 144 12.07 8.42 0.74
CA HIS A 144 12.55 8.39 -0.65
C HIS A 144 13.30 7.10 -0.95
N PHE A 145 14.21 6.68 -0.06
CA PHE A 145 14.93 5.41 -0.19
C PHE A 145 13.96 4.22 -0.28
N LEU A 146 12.94 4.19 0.58
CA LEU A 146 11.94 3.12 0.57
C LEU A 146 11.00 3.19 -0.64
N GLN A 147 10.68 4.38 -1.16
CA GLN A 147 9.92 4.54 -2.39
C GLN A 147 10.72 4.05 -3.61
N GLU A 148 12.04 4.26 -3.64
CA GLU A 148 12.88 3.71 -4.70
C GLU A 148 12.99 2.18 -4.57
N LYS A 149 13.26 1.70 -3.35
CA LYS A 149 13.41 0.26 -3.04
C LYS A 149 12.11 -0.52 -3.31
N PHE A 150 11.02 -0.16 -2.66
CA PHE A 150 9.75 -0.89 -2.77
C PHE A 150 8.92 -0.49 -3.99
N GLY A 151 9.14 0.69 -4.57
CA GLY A 151 8.39 1.15 -5.75
C GLY A 151 8.78 0.39 -7.02
N LYS A 152 10.05 0.01 -7.17
CA LYS A 152 10.50 -0.88 -8.25
C LYS A 152 9.90 -2.27 -8.06
N LEU A 153 9.42 -2.86 -9.14
CA LEU A 153 8.91 -4.23 -9.12
C LEU A 153 10.05 -5.20 -8.79
N HIS A 154 9.79 -6.10 -7.84
CA HIS A 154 10.74 -7.09 -7.37
C HIS A 154 10.03 -8.40 -7.03
N VAL A 155 10.84 -9.44 -6.87
CA VAL A 155 10.43 -10.69 -6.22
C VAL A 155 11.27 -10.92 -4.97
N ASN A 156 10.71 -11.65 -4.01
CA ASN A 156 11.32 -11.94 -2.73
C ASN A 156 11.61 -13.43 -2.61
N SER A 157 12.88 -13.81 -2.76
CA SER A 157 13.32 -15.21 -2.68
C SER A 157 14.69 -15.38 -2.03
N SER A 158 14.98 -16.59 -1.57
CA SER A 158 16.32 -17.00 -1.15
C SER A 158 17.22 -17.31 -2.37
N ASP A 159 18.50 -17.59 -2.12
CA ASP A 159 19.48 -17.91 -3.17
C ASP A 159 19.24 -19.25 -3.86
N ASP A 160 18.47 -20.14 -3.23
CA ASP A 160 17.98 -21.39 -3.83
C ASP A 160 16.63 -21.23 -4.53
N GLY A 161 16.12 -20.00 -4.68
CA GLY A 161 14.91 -19.67 -5.43
C GLY A 161 13.60 -19.86 -4.67
N VAL A 162 13.62 -20.23 -3.39
CA VAL A 162 12.38 -20.37 -2.60
C VAL A 162 11.80 -18.99 -2.28
N GLY A 163 10.54 -18.78 -2.65
CA GLY A 163 9.81 -17.54 -2.37
C GLY A 163 9.44 -17.36 -0.89
N ILE A 164 9.10 -16.14 -0.51
CA ILE A 164 8.36 -15.86 0.72
C ILE A 164 6.86 -15.72 0.44
N ASP A 165 6.05 -15.89 1.46
CA ASP A 165 4.63 -15.57 1.47
C ASP A 165 4.40 -14.36 2.37
N GLU A 166 3.69 -13.36 1.87
CA GLU A 166 3.47 -12.10 2.58
C GLU A 166 2.00 -11.88 2.92
N VAL A 167 1.78 -11.30 4.10
CA VAL A 167 0.47 -10.83 4.56
C VAL A 167 0.62 -9.45 5.20
N MET A 168 0.09 -8.43 4.53
CA MET A 168 0.13 -7.04 4.97
C MET A 168 -1.25 -6.64 5.49
N THR A 169 -1.33 -6.22 6.75
CA THR A 169 -2.57 -5.67 7.35
C THR A 169 -2.42 -4.18 7.56
N ILE A 170 -3.10 -3.38 6.73
CA ILE A 170 -3.14 -1.91 6.81
C ILE A 170 -4.21 -1.52 7.83
N VAL A 171 -3.78 -0.96 8.96
CA VAL A 171 -4.65 -0.73 10.13
C VAL A 171 -4.97 0.74 10.37
N SER A 172 -4.36 1.67 9.63
CA SER A 172 -4.62 3.12 9.73
C SER A 172 -4.11 3.87 8.51
N GLY A 173 -4.77 4.98 8.18
CA GLY A 173 -4.31 5.95 7.18
C GLY A 173 -4.59 5.51 5.75
N GLY A 174 -3.84 6.07 4.80
CA GLY A 174 -4.02 5.84 3.37
C GLY A 174 -4.58 7.06 2.62
N PRO A 175 -4.95 6.90 1.34
CA PRO A 175 -4.96 5.64 0.59
C PRO A 175 -3.54 5.03 0.46
N TRP A 176 -3.50 3.72 0.27
CA TRP A 176 -2.27 2.95 0.13
C TRP A 176 -2.18 2.34 -1.26
N THR A 177 -0.96 2.21 -1.78
CA THR A 177 -0.73 1.72 -3.14
C THR A 177 0.21 0.51 -3.16
N TRP A 178 -0.27 -0.58 -3.74
CA TRP A 178 0.52 -1.76 -4.11
C TRP A 178 0.51 -1.93 -5.62
N PHE A 179 1.55 -2.59 -6.15
CA PHE A 179 1.64 -2.96 -7.55
C PHE A 179 1.83 -4.46 -7.67
N PHE A 180 1.19 -5.05 -8.67
CA PHE A 180 1.37 -6.45 -9.02
C PHE A 180 1.39 -6.58 -10.53
N VAL A 181 2.27 -7.42 -11.05
CA VAL A 181 2.26 -7.78 -12.46
C VAL A 181 1.20 -8.86 -12.68
N LEU A 182 0.27 -8.54 -13.56
CA LEU A 182 -0.80 -9.42 -14.03
C LEU A 182 -0.31 -10.18 -15.29
N PRO A 183 -1.07 -11.18 -15.77
CA PRO A 183 -0.77 -11.81 -17.05
C PRO A 183 -0.59 -10.80 -18.18
N ASP A 184 0.21 -11.17 -19.18
CA ASP A 184 0.61 -10.31 -20.31
C ASP A 184 1.42 -9.07 -19.88
N ASN A 185 2.08 -9.14 -18.72
CA ASN A 185 2.98 -8.11 -18.19
C ASN A 185 2.30 -6.75 -17.92
N VAL A 186 0.99 -6.78 -17.69
CA VAL A 186 0.23 -5.59 -17.31
C VAL A 186 0.49 -5.29 -15.83
N ILE A 187 0.97 -4.10 -15.52
CA ILE A 187 1.21 -3.69 -14.14
C ILE A 187 -0.11 -3.15 -13.57
N GLY A 188 -0.69 -3.90 -12.64
CA GLY A 188 -1.86 -3.49 -11.86
C GLY A 188 -1.46 -2.54 -10.73
N LYS A 189 -2.08 -1.36 -10.65
CA LYS A 189 -1.99 -0.44 -9.50
C LYS A 189 -3.19 -0.66 -8.58
N LEU A 190 -2.96 -1.32 -7.46
CA LEU A 190 -3.95 -1.59 -6.43
C LEU A 190 -3.98 -0.45 -5.41
N THR A 191 -5.05 0.35 -5.43
CA THR A 191 -5.30 1.41 -4.46
C THR A 191 -6.28 0.93 -3.40
N LEU A 192 -5.82 0.94 -2.14
CA LEU A 192 -6.62 0.60 -0.97
C LEU A 192 -7.03 1.89 -0.25
N GLY A 193 -8.33 2.04 -0.05
CA GLY A 193 -8.94 3.21 0.57
C GLY A 193 -8.44 3.52 1.97
N HIS A 194 -8.70 4.75 2.41
CA HIS A 194 -8.36 5.21 3.77
C HIS A 194 -8.99 4.32 4.85
N VAL A 195 -8.21 3.99 5.88
CA VAL A 195 -8.64 3.24 7.06
C VAL A 195 -8.85 4.22 8.22
N SER A 196 -10.12 4.47 8.55
CA SER A 196 -10.52 5.30 9.69
C SER A 196 -10.48 4.49 11.00
N LEU A 197 -10.73 5.14 12.14
CA LEU A 197 -10.78 4.44 13.44
C LEU A 197 -11.98 3.51 13.59
N ASP A 198 -13.06 3.80 12.86
CA ASP A 198 -14.33 3.06 12.92
C ASP A 198 -14.54 2.19 11.67
N GLY A 199 -13.60 2.25 10.72
CA GLY A 199 -13.57 1.42 9.52
C GLY A 199 -12.90 0.07 9.74
N ASP A 200 -12.85 -0.70 8.67
CA ASP A 200 -12.10 -1.96 8.63
C ASP A 200 -10.66 -1.74 8.12
N ALA A 201 -9.73 -2.52 8.67
CA ALA A 201 -8.40 -2.67 8.10
C ALA A 201 -8.46 -3.40 6.75
N TRP A 202 -7.51 -3.10 5.87
CA TRP A 202 -7.25 -3.94 4.70
C TRP A 202 -6.24 -5.03 5.03
N ARG A 203 -6.45 -6.24 4.52
CA ARG A 203 -5.47 -7.32 4.55
C ARG A 203 -5.21 -7.83 3.15
N ILE A 204 -3.95 -7.77 2.73
CA ILE A 204 -3.46 -8.26 1.44
C ILE A 204 -2.60 -9.49 1.71
N SER A 205 -2.81 -10.56 0.95
CA SER A 205 -1.91 -11.72 0.91
C SER A 205 -1.41 -11.94 -0.51
N TYR A 206 -0.11 -12.12 -0.67
CA TYR A 206 0.52 -12.29 -1.98
C TYR A 206 1.78 -13.19 -1.88
N PRO A 207 2.14 -13.89 -2.97
CA PRO A 207 3.38 -14.65 -3.05
C PRO A 207 4.56 -13.72 -3.39
N GLY A 208 5.73 -14.02 -2.88
CA GLY A 208 6.95 -13.28 -3.13
C GLY A 208 7.51 -13.49 -4.53
N LEU A 209 7.14 -14.56 -5.23
CA LEU A 209 7.63 -14.87 -6.59
C LEU A 209 6.81 -14.21 -7.72
N VAL A 210 5.72 -13.50 -7.40
CA VAL A 210 5.04 -12.65 -8.38
C VAL A 210 5.66 -11.26 -8.31
N PRO A 211 6.08 -10.65 -9.43
CA PRO A 211 6.62 -9.29 -9.41
C PRO A 211 5.64 -8.31 -8.78
N HIS A 212 6.09 -7.65 -7.72
CA HIS A 212 5.26 -6.75 -6.92
C HIS A 212 6.04 -5.55 -6.42
N GLY A 213 5.32 -4.55 -5.91
CA GLY A 213 5.88 -3.36 -5.30
C GLY A 213 4.88 -2.63 -4.43
N GLY A 214 5.31 -1.56 -3.79
CA GLY A 214 4.47 -0.69 -2.98
C GLY A 214 4.98 0.76 -3.02
N PHE A 215 4.07 1.71 -2.88
CA PHE A 215 4.42 3.13 -2.82
C PHE A 215 4.01 3.72 -1.48
N LEU A 216 4.97 4.28 -0.76
CA LEU A 216 4.80 4.81 0.60
C LEU A 216 4.69 6.34 0.53
N ASP A 217 3.49 6.87 0.38
CA ASP A 217 3.26 8.32 0.20
C ASP A 217 2.14 8.91 1.07
N THR A 218 1.51 8.09 1.92
CA THR A 218 0.49 8.59 2.84
C THR A 218 1.10 9.42 3.98
N PRO A 219 0.50 10.58 4.36
CA PRO A 219 1.04 11.45 5.41
C PRO A 219 1.14 10.82 6.81
N TYR A 220 0.38 9.74 7.02
CA TYR A 220 0.41 8.88 8.19
C TYR A 220 -0.19 7.52 7.83
N GLY A 221 0.10 6.51 8.63
CA GLY A 221 -0.53 5.20 8.50
C GLY A 221 0.35 4.10 9.07
N LEU A 222 -0.27 2.97 9.36
CA LEU A 222 0.37 1.82 9.99
C LEU A 222 0.05 0.55 9.22
N VAL A 223 1.07 -0.26 8.97
CA VAL A 223 0.93 -1.60 8.37
C VAL A 223 1.58 -2.63 9.28
N VAL A 224 0.79 -3.60 9.76
CA VAL A 224 1.30 -4.79 10.45
C VAL A 224 1.62 -5.84 9.40
N ALA A 225 2.90 -6.13 9.24
CA ALA A 225 3.44 -6.96 8.18
C ALA A 225 3.89 -8.32 8.73
N TYR A 226 3.42 -9.38 8.08
CA TYR A 226 3.90 -10.74 8.25
C TYR A 226 4.51 -11.22 6.94
N ALA A 227 5.60 -11.96 7.05
CA ALA A 227 6.09 -12.80 5.97
C ALA A 227 6.60 -14.12 6.53
N HIS A 228 6.57 -15.17 5.72
CA HIS A 228 7.12 -16.46 6.09
C HIS A 228 7.67 -17.20 4.88
N GLY A 229 8.65 -18.08 5.06
CA GLY A 229 9.29 -18.78 3.94
C GLY A 229 10.69 -19.31 4.28
N PRO A 230 11.72 -19.14 3.44
CA PRO A 230 13.10 -19.43 3.81
C PRO A 230 13.53 -18.62 5.03
N LYS A 231 14.65 -18.98 5.67
CA LYS A 231 15.15 -18.24 6.84
C LYS A 231 15.52 -16.81 6.48
N ASN A 232 16.16 -16.62 5.34
CA ASN A 232 16.50 -15.32 4.78
C ASN A 232 16.07 -15.25 3.32
N PHE A 233 15.79 -14.05 2.84
CA PHE A 233 15.55 -13.75 1.44
C PHE A 233 16.26 -12.44 1.05
N VAL A 234 16.27 -12.15 -0.24
CA VAL A 234 16.64 -10.84 -0.80
C VAL A 234 15.56 -10.38 -1.76
N MET A 235 15.45 -9.06 -1.92
CA MET A 235 14.64 -8.48 -3.00
C MET A 235 15.43 -8.57 -4.31
N ARG A 236 14.85 -9.21 -5.32
CA ARG A 236 15.46 -9.36 -6.64
C ARG A 236 14.74 -8.45 -7.63
N TYR A 237 15.49 -7.53 -8.20
CA TYR A 237 15.06 -6.67 -9.31
C TYR A 237 15.43 -7.28 -10.67
N GLU A 238 16.07 -8.44 -10.66
CA GLU A 238 16.40 -9.25 -11.82
C GLU A 238 16.26 -10.71 -11.39
N GLU A 239 15.36 -11.46 -12.03
CA GLU A 239 15.17 -12.89 -11.80
C GLU A 239 14.58 -13.51 -13.08
N PRO A 240 15.42 -14.03 -14.01
CA PRO A 240 14.94 -14.51 -15.31
C PRO A 240 14.00 -15.72 -15.24
N SER A 241 13.92 -16.39 -14.09
CA SER A 241 13.12 -17.62 -13.92
C SER A 241 11.66 -17.38 -13.56
N VAL A 242 11.24 -16.14 -13.27
CA VAL A 242 9.85 -15.81 -12.93
C VAL A 242 9.08 -15.26 -14.14
N GLU A 243 7.76 -15.46 -14.12
CA GLU A 243 6.86 -14.79 -15.07
C GLU A 243 6.87 -13.27 -14.83
N GLY A 244 6.86 -12.47 -15.90
CA GLY A 244 6.95 -11.01 -15.83
C GLY A 244 8.34 -10.47 -15.52
N ALA A 245 9.40 -11.27 -15.68
CA ALA A 245 10.78 -10.90 -15.34
C ALA A 245 11.25 -9.60 -16.01
N GLU A 246 10.78 -9.29 -17.22
CA GLU A 246 11.13 -8.06 -17.94
C GLU A 246 10.55 -6.77 -17.34
N THR A 247 9.62 -6.89 -16.40
CA THR A 247 9.10 -5.74 -15.63
C THR A 247 9.94 -5.43 -14.38
N LEU A 248 10.75 -6.38 -13.91
CA LEU A 248 11.51 -6.24 -12.67
C LEU A 248 12.49 -5.07 -12.75
N GLY A 249 12.71 -4.42 -11.61
CA GLY A 249 13.56 -3.21 -11.51
C GLY A 249 12.93 -1.94 -12.06
N THR A 250 11.73 -2.02 -12.66
CA THR A 250 10.98 -0.88 -13.19
C THR A 250 9.59 -0.80 -12.56
N ASN A 251 8.84 0.27 -12.85
CA ASN A 251 7.40 0.34 -12.59
C ASN A 251 6.79 1.47 -13.43
N SER A 252 5.88 1.17 -14.35
CA SER A 252 5.28 2.17 -15.25
C SER A 252 4.39 3.19 -14.55
N TRP A 253 4.02 2.95 -13.28
CA TRP A 253 3.23 3.86 -12.47
C TRP A 253 4.09 4.84 -11.67
N ILE A 254 5.42 4.74 -11.74
CA ILE A 254 6.31 5.59 -10.96
C ILE A 254 7.34 6.22 -11.90
N ASP A 255 7.44 7.55 -11.81
CA ASP A 255 8.53 8.29 -12.43
C ASP A 255 9.74 8.28 -11.49
N PHE A 256 10.80 7.57 -11.90
CA PHE A 256 12.09 7.52 -11.21
C PHE A 256 13.14 8.47 -11.82
N SER A 257 12.77 9.34 -12.77
CA SER A 257 13.73 10.22 -13.47
C SER A 257 14.24 11.40 -12.62
N GLY A 258 13.52 11.76 -11.56
CA GLY A 258 13.92 12.80 -10.61
C GLY A 258 14.55 12.26 -9.33
N ASP A 259 14.98 13.17 -8.47
CA ASP A 259 15.61 12.83 -7.18
C ASP A 259 14.66 12.13 -6.19
N ILE A 260 13.35 12.33 -6.37
CA ILE A 260 12.29 11.75 -5.54
C ILE A 260 11.34 11.01 -6.47
N PRO A 261 11.13 9.70 -6.29
CA PRO A 261 10.15 8.94 -7.06
C PRO A 261 8.76 9.55 -6.95
N LYS A 262 8.03 9.62 -8.07
CA LYS A 262 6.67 10.18 -8.10
C LYS A 262 5.67 9.17 -8.63
N LEU A 263 4.61 8.94 -7.86
CA LEU A 263 3.47 8.14 -8.32
C LEU A 263 2.73 8.88 -9.44
N LEU A 264 2.41 8.16 -10.51
CA LEU A 264 1.63 8.63 -11.66
C LEU A 264 0.15 8.25 -11.50
N ASP A 265 -0.72 9.07 -12.10
CA ASP A 265 -2.18 8.91 -12.05
C ASP A 265 -2.73 7.76 -12.90
#